data_AF-A0A7S3RJR7-F1
#
_entry.id   AF-A0A7S3RJR7-F1
#
_cell.length_a   1.000
_cell.length_b   1.000
_cell.length_c   1.000
_cell.angle_alpha   90.00
_cell.angle_beta   90.00
_cell.angle_gamma   90.00
#
_symmetry.space_group_name_H-M   'P 1'
#
loop_
_entity.id
_entity.type
_entity.pdbx_description
1 polymer ?
#
loop_
_entity_poly.entity_id
_entity_poly.type
_entity_poly.pdbx_seq_one_letter_code
_entity_poly.pdbx_strand_id
1 'polypeptide(L)'
;RRFFDLRMAPSLARLLLACLAVSRVVAAPAEGTPSSPSGEREPLKIGKLRELMLSSYCPTHADLTPCKTHLFLKEMRKTKTLEEKKKMLIERQAKMKAMPPDERKKMTSETKAAFKAMYAAYCSTASPPPGRNNAVCEHKMLKRLYSV
;
A
#
# COMPACT_ATOMS: atom_id res chain seq x y z
N ARG A 1 -37.42 -51.07 11.53
CA ARG A 1 -36.31 -51.81 12.19
C ARG A 1 -35.09 -50.88 12.12
N ARG A 2 -34.80 -50.12 13.18
CA ARG A 2 -33.70 -50.34 14.18
C ARG A 2 -32.32 -50.36 13.49
N PHE A 3 -31.28 -49.57 13.82
CA PHE A 3 -30.75 -48.96 15.05
C PHE A 3 -29.93 -47.69 14.64
N PHE A 4 -30.16 -46.49 15.18
CA PHE A 4 -29.44 -45.86 16.32
C PHE A 4 -27.91 -45.83 16.18
N ASP A 5 -27.33 -44.64 15.97
CA ASP A 5 -26.33 -44.13 16.90
C ASP A 5 -26.32 -42.59 16.93
N LEU A 6 -26.32 -42.07 18.16
CA LEU A 6 -26.24 -40.66 18.49
C LEU A 6 -24.78 -40.22 18.49
N ARG A 7 -24.48 -39.07 17.91
CA ARG A 7 -23.49 -38.18 18.54
C ARG A 7 -23.84 -36.71 18.31
N MET A 8 -24.32 -36.13 19.40
CA MET A 8 -24.65 -34.74 19.61
C MET A 8 -23.39 -33.85 19.53
N ALA A 9 -23.45 -32.75 18.78
CA ALA A 9 -22.54 -31.61 18.94
C ALA A 9 -23.39 -30.33 19.08
N PRO A 10 -23.54 -29.78 20.30
CA PRO A 10 -24.53 -28.77 20.65
C PRO A 10 -23.97 -27.34 20.64
N SER A 11 -23.42 -26.86 19.52
CA SER A 11 -22.64 -25.60 19.55
C SER A 11 -22.96 -24.54 18.48
N LEU A 12 -23.93 -24.75 17.58
CA LEU A 12 -24.25 -23.76 16.54
C LEU A 12 -25.61 -23.07 16.69
N ALA A 13 -26.50 -23.56 17.56
CA ALA A 13 -27.82 -22.97 17.76
C ALA A 13 -27.85 -21.83 18.80
N ARG A 14 -26.71 -21.47 19.43
CA ARG A 14 -26.65 -20.44 20.49
C ARG A 14 -26.07 -19.08 20.07
N LEU A 15 -25.70 -18.88 18.79
CA LEU A 15 -25.13 -17.60 18.35
C LEU A 15 -26.08 -16.71 17.52
N LEU A 16 -27.29 -17.17 17.22
CA LEU A 16 -28.27 -16.44 16.38
C LEU A 16 -29.51 -15.95 17.14
N LEU A 17 -29.39 -15.71 18.45
CA LEU A 17 -30.49 -15.21 19.28
C LEU A 17 -30.01 -14.17 20.30
N ALA A 18 -29.33 -13.11 19.84
CA ALA A 18 -28.87 -12.01 20.69
C ALA A 18 -28.95 -10.63 20.00
N CYS A 19 -29.89 -10.44 19.06
CA CYS A 19 -30.04 -9.17 18.33
C CYS A 19 -31.27 -8.34 18.72
N LEU A 20 -32.07 -8.70 19.73
CA LEU A 20 -33.29 -7.95 20.06
C LEU A 20 -33.55 -7.86 21.57
N ALA A 21 -32.97 -6.83 22.20
CA ALA A 21 -33.34 -6.15 23.45
C ALA A 21 -32.03 -5.54 23.98
N VAL A 22 -31.82 -4.23 24.15
CA VAL A 22 -32.64 -3.25 24.86
C VAL A 22 -32.21 -1.86 24.35
N SER A 23 -33.17 -1.04 23.95
CA SER A 23 -32.99 0.42 23.91
C SER A 23 -33.06 0.94 25.35
N ARG A 24 -32.01 1.60 25.85
CA ARG A 24 -32.13 2.58 26.93
C ARG A 24 -31.07 3.67 26.78
N VAL A 25 -31.58 4.87 26.54
CA VAL A 25 -30.92 6.18 26.66
C VAL A 25 -30.23 6.32 28.01
N VAL A 26 -28.97 6.77 28.00
CA VAL A 26 -28.40 7.70 28.98
C VAL A 26 -27.48 8.65 28.23
N ALA A 27 -27.84 9.93 28.26
CA ALA A 27 -27.00 11.06 27.89
C ALA A 27 -26.13 11.45 29.09
N ALA A 28 -24.84 11.68 28.87
CA ALA A 28 -24.00 12.58 29.67
C ALA A 28 -22.72 12.93 28.88
N PRO A 29 -22.17 14.14 29.03
CA PRO A 29 -21.24 14.76 28.07
C PRO A 29 -19.80 14.32 28.33
N ALA A 30 -19.10 13.88 27.29
CA ALA A 30 -17.65 13.73 27.36
C ALA A 30 -17.02 14.99 26.75
N GLU A 31 -16.33 15.71 27.62
CA GLU A 31 -15.50 16.89 27.35
C GLU A 31 -14.54 16.65 26.19
N GLY A 32 -14.24 17.75 25.50
CA GLY A 32 -13.56 17.76 24.22
C GLY A 32 -12.18 17.13 24.26
N THR A 33 -12.06 15.97 23.61
CA THR A 33 -10.77 15.50 23.11
C THR A 33 -10.31 16.48 22.01
N PRO A 34 -9.13 17.10 22.12
CA PRO A 34 -8.63 17.99 21.09
C PRO A 34 -8.48 17.19 19.81
N SER A 35 -9.35 17.49 18.84
CA SER A 35 -9.24 16.96 17.50
C SER A 35 -7.91 17.46 16.94
N SER A 36 -6.92 16.56 16.84
CA SER A 36 -5.69 16.87 16.10
C SER A 36 -6.08 17.47 14.75
N PRO A 37 -5.47 18.60 14.34
CA PRO A 37 -5.79 19.20 13.07
C PRO A 37 -5.49 18.18 11.99
N SER A 38 -6.55 17.79 11.28
CA SER A 38 -6.48 16.99 10.06
C SER A 38 -5.68 17.78 9.05
N GLY A 39 -4.37 17.55 9.03
CA GLY A 39 -3.47 18.11 8.04
C GLY A 39 -3.95 17.68 6.66
N GLU A 40 -4.09 18.66 5.76
CA GLU A 40 -4.41 18.46 4.36
C GLU A 40 -3.61 17.29 3.77
N ARG A 41 -4.24 16.48 2.91
CA ARG A 41 -3.67 15.27 2.31
C ARG A 41 -2.42 15.57 1.44
N GLU A 42 -1.26 15.72 2.08
CA GLU A 42 0.09 15.58 1.51
C GLU A 42 0.38 14.25 0.76
N PRO A 43 -0.27 13.08 1.01
CA PRO A 43 0.08 11.81 0.37
C PRO A 43 -0.02 11.82 -1.17
N LEU A 44 -0.95 12.61 -1.72
CA LEU A 44 -1.15 12.68 -3.17
C LEU A 44 -0.02 13.44 -3.88
N LYS A 45 0.60 14.42 -3.21
CA LYS A 45 1.70 15.23 -3.76
C LYS A 45 2.99 14.41 -3.79
N ILE A 46 3.33 13.74 -2.69
CA ILE A 46 4.53 12.89 -2.64
C ILE A 46 4.46 11.71 -3.62
N GLY A 47 3.27 11.14 -3.84
CA GLY A 47 3.06 10.07 -4.82
C GLY A 47 3.47 10.50 -6.24
N LYS A 48 3.05 11.70 -6.67
CA LYS A 48 3.44 12.28 -7.96
C LYS A 48 4.94 12.53 -8.05
N LEU A 49 5.56 13.05 -6.99
CA LEU A 49 7.02 13.28 -6.97
C LEU A 49 7.81 11.97 -7.05
N ARG A 50 7.33 10.89 -6.41
CA ARG A 50 7.90 9.55 -6.58
C ARG A 50 7.71 9.01 -7.99
N GLU A 51 6.56 9.27 -8.62
CA GLU A 51 6.32 8.89 -10.02
C GLU A 51 7.30 9.58 -10.97
N LEU A 52 7.65 10.86 -10.74
CA LEU A 52 8.67 11.56 -11.53
C LEU A 52 10.04 10.87 -11.43
N MET A 53 10.47 10.51 -10.23
CA MET A 53 11.72 9.77 -10.02
C MET A 53 11.69 8.40 -10.72
N LEU A 54 10.60 7.65 -10.56
CA LEU A 54 10.43 6.34 -11.18
C LEU A 54 10.43 6.45 -12.72
N SER A 55 9.78 7.47 -13.26
CA SER A 55 9.66 7.65 -14.72
C SER A 55 11.01 7.96 -15.36
N SER A 56 11.90 8.69 -14.69
CA SER A 56 13.26 8.96 -15.20
C SER A 56 14.23 7.80 -14.99
N TYR A 57 14.06 7.04 -13.91
CA TYR A 57 15.08 6.07 -13.47
C TYR A 57 14.80 4.64 -13.94
N CYS A 58 13.53 4.23 -13.99
CA CYS A 58 13.14 2.86 -14.32
C CYS A 58 13.40 2.42 -15.78
N PRO A 59 13.50 3.29 -16.80
CA PRO A 59 13.91 2.88 -18.14
C PRO A 59 15.29 2.21 -18.19
N THR A 60 16.21 2.59 -17.29
CA THR A 60 17.56 2.02 -17.20
C THR A 60 17.74 1.03 -16.05
N HIS A 61 16.72 0.86 -15.20
CA HIS A 61 16.78 0.05 -13.97
C HIS A 61 15.50 -0.79 -13.77
N ALA A 62 14.99 -1.38 -14.85
CA ALA A 62 13.70 -2.09 -14.86
C ALA A 62 13.63 -3.23 -13.84
N ASP A 63 14.78 -3.84 -13.50
CA ASP A 63 14.86 -5.00 -12.60
C ASP A 63 14.65 -4.69 -11.13
N LEU A 64 14.76 -3.42 -10.73
CA LEU A 64 14.55 -3.01 -9.36
C LEU A 64 13.08 -3.19 -8.95
N THR A 65 12.84 -3.69 -7.74
CA THR A 65 11.51 -3.87 -7.15
C THR A 65 10.56 -2.67 -7.30
N PRO A 66 10.96 -1.41 -7.00
CA PRO A 66 10.11 -0.25 -7.23
C PRO A 66 9.78 -0.02 -8.72
N CYS A 67 10.69 -0.36 -9.63
CA CYS A 67 10.50 -0.23 -11.07
C CYS A 67 9.58 -1.31 -11.65
N LYS A 68 9.74 -2.58 -11.24
CA LYS A 68 8.78 -3.66 -11.56
C LYS A 68 7.35 -3.28 -11.15
N THR A 69 7.21 -2.64 -9.99
CA THR A 69 5.91 -2.15 -9.51
C THR A 69 5.37 -1.01 -10.37
N HIS A 70 6.20 -0.03 -10.71
CA HIS A 70 5.82 1.09 -11.56
C HIS A 70 5.38 0.62 -12.96
N LEU A 71 6.14 -0.30 -13.57
CA LEU A 71 5.84 -0.86 -14.90
C LEU A 71 4.53 -1.64 -14.90
N PHE A 72 4.30 -2.50 -13.89
CA PHE A 72 3.02 -3.19 -13.72
C PHE A 72 1.85 -2.22 -13.59
N LEU A 73 1.97 -1.16 -12.79
CA LEU A 73 0.91 -0.16 -12.66
C LEU A 73 0.68 0.63 -13.96
N LYS A 74 1.73 0.86 -14.75
CA LYS A 74 1.63 1.49 -16.06
C LYS A 74 0.91 0.58 -17.06
N GLU A 75 1.22 -0.71 -17.06
CA GLU A 75 0.54 -1.72 -17.87
C GLU A 75 -0.93 -1.87 -17.48
N MET A 76 -1.22 -2.02 -16.19
CA MET A 76 -2.58 -2.08 -15.66
C MET A 76 -3.41 -0.84 -16.01
N ARG A 77 -2.79 0.34 -16.05
CA ARG A 77 -3.46 1.58 -16.49
C ARG A 77 -3.78 1.57 -18.00
N LYS A 78 -2.95 0.93 -18.82
CA LYS A 78 -3.15 0.80 -20.28
C LYS A 78 -4.22 -0.23 -20.64
N THR A 79 -4.34 -1.30 -19.86
CA THR A 79 -5.40 -2.29 -20.03
C THR A 79 -6.77 -1.62 -19.92
N LYS A 80 -7.67 -1.85 -20.88
CA LYS A 80 -8.99 -1.21 -20.91
C LYS A 80 -10.07 -2.05 -20.24
N THR A 81 -9.90 -3.37 -20.24
CA THR A 81 -10.89 -4.32 -19.74
C THR A 81 -10.77 -4.49 -18.23
N LEU A 82 -11.92 -4.40 -17.56
CA LEU A 82 -12.00 -4.49 -16.10
C LEU A 82 -11.64 -5.90 -15.59
N GLU A 83 -11.98 -6.93 -16.36
CA GLU A 83 -11.68 -8.33 -16.02
C GLU A 83 -10.19 -8.66 -16.08
N GLU A 84 -9.45 -8.14 -17.08
CA GLU A 84 -7.99 -8.32 -17.13
C GLU A 84 -7.29 -7.57 -15.99
N LYS A 85 -7.76 -6.35 -15.65
CA LYS A 85 -7.24 -5.61 -14.48
C LYS A 85 -7.42 -6.41 -13.19
N LYS A 86 -8.60 -7.00 -12.99
CA LYS A 86 -8.86 -7.86 -11.83
C LYS A 86 -7.94 -9.06 -11.81
N LYS A 87 -7.78 -9.76 -12.95
CA LYS A 87 -6.89 -10.93 -13.06
C LYS A 87 -5.45 -10.58 -12.68
N MET A 88 -4.91 -9.49 -13.22
CA MET A 88 -3.56 -9.00 -12.88
C MET A 88 -3.40 -8.70 -11.38
N LEU A 89 -4.41 -8.11 -10.75
CA LEU A 89 -4.38 -7.81 -9.31
C LEU A 89 -4.46 -9.08 -8.45
N ILE A 90 -5.31 -10.04 -8.82
CA ILE A 90 -5.45 -11.31 -8.11
C ILE A 90 -4.15 -12.10 -8.17
N GLU A 91 -3.54 -12.22 -9.35
CA GLU A 91 -2.26 -12.91 -9.52
C GLU A 91 -1.14 -12.25 -8.69
N ARG A 92 -1.07 -10.91 -8.71
CA ARG A 92 -0.10 -10.17 -7.90
C ARG A 92 -0.35 -10.34 -6.41
N GLN A 93 -1.61 -10.31 -5.97
CA GLN A 93 -1.96 -10.52 -4.57
C GLN A 93 -1.61 -11.94 -4.11
N ALA A 94 -1.85 -12.96 -4.94
CA ALA A 94 -1.48 -14.34 -4.65
C ALA A 94 0.04 -14.48 -4.46
N LYS A 95 0.84 -13.90 -5.37
CA LYS A 95 2.31 -13.89 -5.26
C LYS A 95 2.79 -13.21 -3.97
N MET A 96 2.19 -12.08 -3.59
CA MET A 96 2.55 -11.35 -2.37
C MET A 96 2.13 -12.08 -1.08
N LYS A 97 1.01 -12.82 -1.11
CA LYS A 97 0.55 -13.64 0.01
C LYS A 97 1.41 -14.90 0.19
N ALA A 98 1.89 -15.49 -0.90
CA ALA A 98 2.76 -16.66 -0.89
C ALA A 98 4.20 -16.33 -0.43
N MET A 99 4.62 -15.06 -0.50
CA MET A 99 5.95 -14.65 -0.06
C MET A 99 6.11 -14.80 1.46
N PRO A 100 7.16 -15.53 1.92
CA PRO A 100 7.43 -15.70 3.34
C PRO A 100 7.81 -14.36 4.00
N PRO A 101 7.58 -14.19 5.32
CA PRO A 101 7.80 -12.93 6.02
C PRO A 101 9.21 -12.35 5.87
N ASP A 102 10.24 -13.21 5.83
CA ASP A 102 11.63 -12.76 5.75
C ASP A 102 12.01 -12.27 4.34
N GLU A 103 11.46 -12.88 3.29
CA GLU A 103 11.57 -12.35 1.93
C GLU A 103 10.86 -11.00 1.79
N ARG A 104 9.69 -10.81 2.45
CA ARG A 104 9.02 -9.50 2.45
C ARG A 104 9.85 -8.41 3.13
N LYS A 105 10.56 -8.75 4.22
CA LYS A 105 11.48 -7.82 4.88
C LYS A 105 12.64 -7.45 3.95
N LYS A 106 13.26 -8.44 3.30
CA LYS A 106 14.34 -8.24 2.32
C LYS A 106 13.89 -7.37 1.15
N MET A 107 12.74 -7.66 0.57
CA MET A 107 12.14 -6.85 -0.49
C MET A 107 11.91 -5.39 -0.03
N THR A 108 11.50 -5.19 1.23
CA THR A 108 11.28 -3.86 1.79
C THR A 108 12.59 -3.08 1.96
N SER A 109 13.66 -3.72 2.45
CA SER A 109 14.97 -3.08 2.59
C SER A 109 15.58 -2.75 1.23
N GLU A 110 15.53 -3.68 0.27
CA GLU A 110 15.97 -3.46 -1.11
C GLU A 110 15.19 -2.33 -1.77
N THR A 111 13.87 -2.28 -1.58
CA THR A 111 13.04 -1.20 -2.12
C THR A 111 13.43 0.15 -1.52
N LYS A 112 13.68 0.22 -0.21
CA LYS A 112 14.14 1.45 0.45
C LYS A 112 15.51 1.89 -0.09
N ALA A 113 16.46 0.97 -0.25
CA ALA A 113 17.78 1.26 -0.81
C ALA A 113 17.68 1.77 -2.26
N ALA A 114 16.85 1.11 -3.09
CA ALA A 114 16.59 1.53 -4.45
C ALA A 114 15.99 2.95 -4.53
N PHE A 115 15.05 3.30 -3.65
CA PHE A 115 14.51 4.68 -3.61
C PHE A 115 15.55 5.71 -3.18
N LYS A 116 16.45 5.38 -2.25
CA LYS A 116 17.57 6.26 -1.88
C LYS A 116 18.52 6.50 -3.06
N ALA A 117 18.93 5.43 -3.74
CA ALA A 117 19.79 5.52 -4.92
C ALA A 117 19.12 6.34 -6.04
N MET A 118 17.84 6.08 -6.29
CA MET A 118 17.04 6.83 -7.27
C MET A 118 16.94 8.32 -6.92
N TYR A 119 16.69 8.65 -5.64
CA TYR A 119 16.64 10.04 -5.18
C TYR A 119 18.00 10.73 -5.35
N ALA A 120 19.10 10.06 -4.97
CA ALA A 120 20.45 10.60 -5.13
C ALA A 120 20.79 10.86 -6.61
N ALA A 121 20.46 9.91 -7.50
CA ALA A 121 20.64 10.08 -8.94
C ALA A 121 19.77 11.21 -9.51
N TYR A 122 18.50 11.28 -9.11
CA TYR A 122 17.57 12.31 -9.57
C TYR A 122 18.01 13.72 -9.14
N CYS A 123 18.51 13.84 -7.91
CA CYS A 123 18.90 15.12 -7.30
C CYS A 123 20.38 15.48 -7.48
N SER A 124 21.17 14.63 -8.12
CA SER A 124 22.57 14.91 -8.43
C SER A 124 22.71 16.15 -9.31
N THR A 125 23.70 16.98 -8.99
CA THR A 125 24.10 18.14 -9.81
C THR A 125 25.05 17.74 -10.94
N ALA A 126 25.71 16.58 -10.84
CA ALA A 126 26.69 16.13 -11.82
C ALA A 126 26.05 15.58 -13.10
N SER A 127 24.86 14.98 -12.99
CA SER A 127 24.12 14.42 -14.13
C SER A 127 22.61 14.41 -13.85
N PRO A 128 21.96 15.58 -13.82
CA PRO A 128 20.52 15.64 -13.60
C PRO A 128 19.75 15.03 -14.78
N PRO A 129 18.61 14.36 -14.55
CA PRO A 129 17.77 13.87 -15.64
C PRO A 129 17.21 15.04 -16.47
N PRO A 130 16.98 14.85 -17.79
CA PRO A 130 16.37 15.88 -18.63
C PRO A 130 14.98 16.24 -18.10
N GLY A 131 14.68 17.53 -18.01
CA GLY A 131 13.40 18.01 -17.46
C GLY A 131 13.23 17.77 -15.96
N ARG A 132 14.34 17.67 -15.20
CA ARG A 132 14.33 17.50 -13.74
C ARG A 132 13.39 18.50 -13.06
N ASN A 133 12.50 17.99 -12.23
CA ASN A 133 11.64 18.81 -11.38
C ASN A 133 12.28 19.03 -10.01
N ASN A 134 12.72 20.27 -9.73
CA ASN A 134 13.39 20.62 -8.46
C ASN A 134 12.52 20.36 -7.23
N ALA A 135 11.19 20.34 -7.38
CA ALA A 135 10.28 20.04 -6.28
C ALA A 135 10.54 18.65 -5.67
N VAL A 136 11.08 17.69 -6.44
CA VAL A 136 11.47 16.39 -5.90
C VAL A 136 12.57 16.53 -4.84
N CYS A 137 13.58 17.37 -5.11
CA CYS A 137 14.78 17.54 -4.28
C CYS A 137 14.56 18.51 -3.11
N GLU A 138 13.60 19.42 -3.25
CA GLU A 138 13.23 20.40 -2.22
C GLU A 138 12.14 19.88 -1.27
N HIS A 139 11.41 18.82 -1.65
CA HIS A 139 10.31 18.30 -0.84
C HIS A 139 10.80 17.75 0.49
N LYS A 140 10.42 18.41 1.60
CA LYS A 140 10.84 18.10 2.98
C LYS A 140 10.75 16.62 3.32
N MET A 141 9.65 15.97 2.94
CA MET A 141 9.43 14.55 3.23
C MET A 141 10.31 13.62 2.37
N LEU A 142 10.56 13.94 1.10
CA LEU A 142 11.41 13.09 0.25
C LEU A 142 12.86 13.20 0.67
N LYS A 143 13.31 14.41 0.99
CA LYS A 143 14.61 14.65 1.61
C LYS A 143 14.73 13.82 2.88
N ARG A 144 13.82 13.97 3.85
CA ARG A 144 13.84 13.18 5.10
C ARG A 144 13.90 11.66 4.86
N LEU A 145 13.17 11.14 3.88
CA LEU A 145 13.08 9.69 3.64
C LEU A 145 14.28 9.12 2.87
N TYR A 146 14.85 9.90 1.96
CA TYR A 146 15.76 9.38 0.93
C TYR A 146 17.08 10.12 0.77
N SER A 147 17.23 11.33 1.31
CA SER A 147 18.56 11.93 1.41
C SER A 147 19.39 11.07 2.35
N VAL A 148 20.54 10.64 1.86
CA VAL A 148 21.57 9.98 2.66
C VAL A 148 22.29 11.04 3.49
#